data_AF-A0A151IQS6-F1
#
_entry.id   AF-A0A151IQS6-F1
#
_cell.length_a   1.000
_cell.length_b   1.000
_cell.length_c   1.000
_cell.angle_alpha   90.00
_cell.angle_beta   90.00
_cell.angle_gamma   90.00
#
_symmetry.space_group_name_H-M   'P 1'
#
loop_
_entity.id
_entity.type
_entity.pdbx_description
1 polymer ?
#
loop_
_entity_poly.entity_id
_entity_poly.type
_entity_poly.pdbx_seq_one_letter_code
_entity_poly.pdbx_strand_id
1 'polypeptide(L)'
;MPGCCAKNYKNRSEHGFRMFLFPRDEKRRHLWAEKCGKNPTQNSRLCEYHFDDLQFENRQEDGWRKLKPNAIPTIFESNEINSDILNDQSLIGNNSKIIQLFFCIIVNIIYKQICILLYLSVQQDNNLGFDPLKGLEPTRITRKL
;
A
#
# COMPACT_ATOMS: atom_id res chain seq x y z
N MET A 1 12.21 20.63 -19.27
CA MET A 1 11.22 19.56 -19.54
C MET A 1 9.84 19.98 -19.00
N PRO A 2 8.71 19.58 -19.60
CA PRO A 2 7.38 19.95 -19.10
C PRO A 2 7.05 19.32 -17.74
N GLY A 3 6.38 20.09 -16.88
CA GLY A 3 5.87 19.66 -15.58
C GLY A 3 4.35 19.71 -15.49
N CYS A 4 3.80 19.05 -14.48
CA CYS A 4 2.37 19.06 -14.19
C CYS A 4 1.92 20.47 -13.73
N CYS A 5 0.76 20.90 -14.21
CA CYS A 5 0.15 22.19 -13.88
C CYS A 5 -0.62 22.16 -12.56
N ALA A 6 -1.08 20.99 -12.10
CA ALA A 6 -1.91 20.87 -10.90
C ALA A 6 -1.20 21.43 -9.66
N LYS A 7 -1.95 22.07 -8.77
CA LYS A 7 -1.44 22.57 -7.49
C LYS A 7 -0.95 21.39 -6.62
N ASN A 8 0.17 21.56 -5.92
CA ASN A 8 0.83 20.55 -5.07
C ASN A 8 1.47 19.35 -5.78
N TYR A 9 1.18 19.10 -7.07
CA TYR A 9 1.85 18.04 -7.83
C TYR A 9 3.15 18.53 -8.46
N LYS A 10 4.24 17.80 -8.25
CA LYS A 10 5.58 18.09 -8.80
C LYS A 10 6.03 17.09 -9.88
N ASN A 11 5.08 16.35 -10.46
CA ASN A 11 5.37 15.35 -11.49
C ASN A 11 5.91 16.01 -12.76
N ARG A 12 6.91 15.37 -13.38
CA ARG A 12 7.64 15.89 -14.54
C ARG A 12 7.87 14.80 -15.58
N SER A 13 7.96 15.18 -16.86
CA SER A 13 8.20 14.21 -17.92
C SER A 13 9.58 13.54 -17.81
N GLU A 14 10.56 14.21 -17.20
CA GLU A 14 11.90 13.66 -16.94
C GLU A 14 11.88 12.47 -15.98
N HIS A 15 10.86 12.37 -15.13
CA HIS A 15 10.64 11.24 -14.24
C HIS A 15 9.71 10.17 -14.85
N GLY A 16 9.49 10.20 -16.17
CA GLY A 16 8.69 9.21 -16.88
C GLY A 16 7.17 9.45 -16.86
N PHE A 17 6.67 10.50 -16.19
CA PHE A 17 5.25 10.80 -16.19
C PHE A 17 4.78 11.30 -17.55
N ARG A 18 3.72 10.69 -18.07
CA ARG A 18 3.10 11.17 -19.29
C ARG A 18 2.34 12.47 -19.03
N MET A 19 2.47 13.41 -19.96
CA MET A 19 1.90 14.75 -19.85
C MET A 19 0.88 15.00 -20.95
N PHE A 20 -0.32 15.45 -20.57
CA PHE A 20 -1.43 15.75 -21.47
C PHE A 20 -1.68 17.25 -21.53
N LEU A 21 -1.75 17.78 -22.75
CA LEU A 21 -2.05 19.19 -22.98
C LEU A 21 -3.52 19.48 -22.66
N PHE A 22 -3.81 20.70 -22.26
CA PHE A 22 -5.19 21.14 -22.08
C PHE A 22 -5.96 21.07 -23.41
N PRO A 23 -7.26 20.71 -23.36
CA PRO A 23 -8.11 20.69 -24.55
C PRO A 23 -8.13 22.04 -25.29
N ARG A 24 -8.31 22.00 -26.60
CA ARG A 24 -8.57 23.20 -27.42
C ARG A 24 -9.98 23.75 -27.20
N ASP A 25 -10.93 22.87 -26.90
CA ASP A 25 -12.30 23.25 -26.56
C ASP A 25 -12.30 24.10 -25.28
N GLU A 26 -12.84 25.31 -25.38
CA GLU A 26 -12.77 26.32 -24.32
C GLU A 26 -13.52 25.89 -23.05
N LYS A 27 -14.70 25.26 -23.22
CA LYS A 27 -15.51 24.78 -22.09
C LYS A 27 -14.76 23.72 -21.29
N ARG A 28 -14.15 22.74 -21.99
CA ARG A 28 -13.39 21.67 -21.36
C ARG A 28 -12.07 22.17 -20.78
N ARG A 29 -11.42 23.12 -21.45
CA ARG A 29 -10.22 23.79 -20.94
C ARG A 29 -10.53 24.51 -19.62
N HIS A 30 -11.65 25.22 -19.54
CA HIS A 30 -12.09 25.89 -18.32
C HIS A 30 -12.37 24.88 -17.20
N LEU A 31 -13.07 23.77 -17.51
CA LEU A 31 -13.32 22.70 -16.53
C LEU A 31 -12.01 22.12 -15.98
N TRP A 32 -11.02 21.85 -16.84
CA TRP A 32 -9.71 21.38 -16.39
C TRP A 32 -8.99 22.43 -15.53
N ALA A 33 -9.09 23.71 -15.90
CA ALA A 33 -8.45 24.82 -15.18
C ALA A 33 -9.00 24.96 -13.75
N GLU A 34 -10.33 24.89 -13.62
CA GLU A 34 -11.03 24.93 -12.34
C GLU A 34 -10.53 23.82 -11.40
N LYS A 35 -10.47 22.58 -11.89
CA LYS A 35 -9.97 21.44 -11.10
C LYS A 35 -8.49 21.56 -10.72
N CYS A 36 -7.66 22.20 -11.55
CA CYS A 36 -6.24 22.40 -11.24
C CYS A 36 -5.98 23.41 -10.11
N GLY A 37 -6.93 24.30 -9.82
CA GLY A 37 -6.75 25.40 -8.88
C GLY A 37 -5.70 26.43 -9.31
N LYS A 38 -5.40 26.52 -10.62
CA LYS A 38 -4.46 27.49 -11.23
C LYS A 38 -4.94 27.84 -12.64
N ASN A 39 -4.59 29.05 -13.11
CA ASN A 39 -4.85 29.47 -14.48
C ASN A 39 -3.83 28.86 -15.45
N PRO A 40 -4.22 27.91 -16.33
CA PRO A 40 -3.30 27.23 -17.23
C PRO A 40 -2.99 28.07 -18.48
N THR A 41 -1.71 28.15 -18.83
CA THR A 41 -1.25 28.72 -20.11
C THR A 41 -1.54 27.77 -21.28
N GLN A 42 -1.32 28.20 -22.52
CA GLN A 42 -1.52 27.34 -23.71
C GLN A 42 -0.66 26.07 -23.70
N ASN A 43 0.51 26.12 -23.05
CA ASN A 43 1.46 25.00 -22.97
C ASN A 43 1.39 24.23 -21.64
N SER A 44 0.45 24.60 -20.77
CA SER A 44 0.22 23.88 -19.51
C SER A 44 -0.20 22.43 -19.80
N ARG A 45 0.22 21.51 -18.93
CA ARG A 45 -0.05 20.07 -19.06
C ARG A 45 -0.45 19.47 -17.73
N LEU A 46 -1.27 18.42 -17.75
CA LEU A 46 -1.56 17.57 -16.61
C LEU A 46 -0.87 16.22 -16.77
N CYS A 47 -0.32 15.68 -15.69
CA CYS A 47 0.22 14.33 -15.74
C CYS A 47 -0.88 13.27 -15.77
N GLU A 48 -0.55 12.06 -16.21
CA GLU A 48 -1.49 10.94 -16.33
C GLU A 48 -2.23 10.58 -15.05
N TYR A 49 -1.62 10.84 -13.88
CA TYR A 49 -2.19 10.56 -12.57
C TYR A 49 -3.54 11.25 -12.30
N HIS A 50 -3.84 12.34 -13.00
CA HIS A 50 -5.10 13.08 -12.80
C HIS A 50 -6.31 12.43 -13.47
N PHE A 51 -6.09 11.38 -14.28
CA PHE A 51 -7.11 10.74 -15.08
C PHE A 51 -7.28 9.29 -14.65
N ASP A 52 -8.53 8.89 -14.42
CA ASP A 52 -8.89 7.49 -14.22
C ASP A 52 -8.60 6.66 -15.49
N ASP A 53 -8.29 5.38 -15.34
CA ASP A 53 -7.99 4.50 -16.48
C ASP A 53 -9.13 4.44 -17.50
N LEU A 54 -10.39 4.62 -17.07
CA LEU A 54 -11.56 4.69 -17.93
C LEU A 54 -11.60 5.95 -18.82
N GLN A 55 -10.82 6.98 -18.50
CA GLN A 55 -10.73 8.20 -19.30
C GLN A 55 -9.81 8.03 -20.52
N PHE A 56 -9.10 6.91 -20.62
CA PHE A 56 -8.26 6.59 -21.76
C PHE A 56 -9.00 5.75 -22.81
N GLU A 57 -8.66 5.98 -24.07
CA GLU A 57 -8.99 5.07 -25.17
C GLU A 57 -8.32 3.70 -24.91
N ASN A 58 -8.85 2.64 -25.55
CA ASN A 58 -8.27 1.31 -25.43
C ASN A 58 -6.78 1.32 -25.77
N ARG A 59 -6.03 0.50 -25.03
CA ARG A 59 -4.56 0.46 -25.11
C ARG A 59 -4.14 0.16 -26.55
N GLN A 60 -3.40 1.07 -27.16
CA GLN A 60 -2.75 0.81 -28.45
C GLN A 60 -1.60 -0.17 -28.23
N GLU A 61 -1.27 -0.96 -29.25
CA GLU A 61 -0.22 -2.00 -29.19
C GLU A 61 1.13 -1.42 -28.74
N ASP A 62 1.38 -0.13 -29.03
CA ASP A 62 2.59 0.59 -28.65
C ASP A 62 2.69 0.93 -27.15
N GLY A 63 1.66 0.60 -26.34
CA GLY A 63 1.57 0.97 -24.93
C GLY A 63 1.21 2.45 -24.69
N TRP A 64 1.08 3.25 -25.76
CA TRP A 64 0.63 4.63 -25.67
C TRP A 64 -0.87 4.68 -25.42
N ARG A 65 -1.29 5.47 -24.42
CA ARG A 65 -2.71 5.69 -24.11
C ARG A 65 -3.09 7.13 -24.40
N LYS A 66 -4.16 7.31 -25.16
CA LYS A 66 -4.72 8.61 -25.50
C LYS A 66 -5.94 8.87 -24.62
N LEU A 67 -6.12 10.12 -24.18
CA LEU A 67 -7.34 10.50 -23.49
C LEU A 67 -8.52 10.48 -24.45
N LYS A 68 -9.67 9.99 -23.98
CA LYS A 68 -10.94 10.11 -24.69
C LYS A 68 -11.25 11.59 -24.97
N PRO A 69 -11.96 11.91 -26.06
CA PRO A 69 -12.33 13.29 -26.37
C PRO A 69 -13.06 14.01 -25.24
N ASN A 70 -13.84 13.26 -24.45
CA ASN A 70 -14.61 13.73 -23.31
C ASN A 70 -13.92 13.55 -21.94
N ALA A 71 -12.64 13.17 -21.89
CA ALA A 71 -11.90 12.93 -20.65
C ALA A 71 -11.89 14.10 -19.66
N ILE A 72 -12.18 13.86 -18.39
CA ILE A 72 -12.16 14.88 -17.34
C ILE A 72 -11.16 14.44 -16.27
N PRO A 73 -10.22 15.32 -15.84
CA PRO A 73 -9.35 14.99 -14.73
C PRO A 73 -10.17 15.03 -13.45
N THR A 74 -10.15 13.94 -12.69
CA THR A 74 -10.97 13.76 -11.48
C THR A 74 -10.13 13.67 -10.22
N ILE A 75 -8.85 13.30 -10.34
CA ILE A 75 -7.98 13.01 -9.20
C ILE A 75 -7.17 14.26 -8.86
N PHE A 76 -7.58 14.97 -7.81
CA PHE A 76 -6.86 16.10 -7.22
C PHE A 76 -6.95 16.02 -5.70
N GLU A 77 -5.90 16.44 -4.99
CA GLU A 77 -5.96 16.64 -3.54
C GLU A 77 -6.99 17.74 -3.23
N SER A 78 -8.16 17.33 -2.75
CA SER A 78 -9.17 18.25 -2.23
C SER A 78 -8.64 18.89 -0.95
N ASN A 79 -8.28 20.17 -1.01
CA ASN A 79 -8.09 20.96 0.22
C ASN A 79 -9.44 21.36 0.87
N GLU A 80 -10.56 20.89 0.33
CA GLU A 80 -11.87 21.04 0.95
C GLU A 80 -12.06 19.97 2.02
N ILE A 81 -11.43 20.17 3.18
CA ILE A 81 -12.07 19.78 4.41
C ILE A 81 -13.24 20.75 4.58
N ASN A 82 -14.38 20.46 3.96
CA ASN A 82 -15.63 20.99 4.47
C ASN A 82 -15.78 20.35 5.85
N SER A 83 -15.57 21.15 6.89
CA SER A 83 -15.75 20.80 8.30
C SER A 83 -17.12 20.18 8.60
N ASP A 84 -18.06 20.28 7.66
CA ASP A 84 -19.43 19.83 7.78
C ASP A 84 -19.62 18.35 7.38
N ILE A 85 -18.65 17.73 6.67
CA ILE A 85 -18.73 16.30 6.26
C ILE A 85 -18.17 15.36 7.34
N LEU A 86 -17.38 15.87 8.31
CA LEU A 86 -16.83 15.06 9.41
C LEU A 86 -17.87 14.57 10.44
N ASN A 87 -19.14 14.98 10.31
CA ASN A 87 -20.22 14.55 11.22
C ASN A 87 -21.12 13.44 10.67
N ASP A 88 -20.98 13.00 9.42
CA ASP A 88 -21.77 11.87 8.93
C ASP A 88 -21.00 10.55 9.07
N GLN A 89 -21.02 9.99 10.28
CA GLN A 89 -20.44 8.67 10.60
C GLN A 89 -21.17 7.49 9.94
N SER A 90 -22.15 7.71 9.06
CA SER A 90 -22.95 6.64 8.45
C SER A 90 -22.32 5.99 7.21
N LEU A 91 -21.25 6.56 6.63
CA LEU A 91 -20.55 5.97 5.46
C LEU A 91 -19.24 5.25 5.80
N ILE A 92 -18.75 5.33 7.05
CA ILE A 92 -17.63 4.50 7.56
C ILE A 92 -18.20 3.17 8.07
N GLY A 93 -19.03 2.53 7.24
CA GLY A 93 -19.89 1.41 7.64
C GLY A 93 -19.41 0.02 7.21
N ASN A 94 -18.34 -0.13 6.41
CA ASN A 94 -18.04 -1.42 5.77
C ASN A 94 -16.56 -1.86 5.71
N ASN A 95 -15.66 -1.23 6.48
CA ASN A 95 -14.27 -1.69 6.57
C ASN A 95 -13.90 -2.32 7.92
N SER A 96 -14.76 -2.25 8.94
CA SER A 96 -14.46 -2.80 10.27
C SER A 96 -14.31 -4.32 10.27
N LYS A 97 -15.16 -5.07 9.55
CA LYS A 97 -15.09 -6.54 9.53
C LYS A 97 -13.83 -7.05 8.85
N ILE A 98 -13.46 -6.49 7.70
CA ILE A 98 -12.26 -6.88 6.96
C ILE A 98 -11.01 -6.51 7.75
N ILE A 99 -10.94 -5.29 8.31
CA ILE A 99 -9.82 -4.85 9.16
C ILE A 99 -9.72 -5.73 10.42
N GLN A 100 -10.86 -6.09 11.03
CA GLN A 100 -10.90 -6.96 12.21
C GLN A 100 -10.50 -8.41 11.88
N LEU A 101 -10.87 -8.91 10.70
CA LEU A 101 -10.42 -10.20 10.16
C LEU A 101 -8.91 -10.20 9.91
N PHE A 102 -8.37 -9.17 9.26
CA PHE A 102 -6.93 -9.03 9.04
C PHE A 102 -6.15 -8.95 10.35
N PHE A 103 -6.62 -8.14 11.31
CA PHE A 103 -6.00 -8.04 12.63
C PHE A 103 -5.97 -9.40 13.35
N CYS A 104 -7.09 -10.14 13.35
CA CYS A 104 -7.18 -11.45 13.97
C CYS A 104 -6.24 -12.48 13.33
N ILE A 105 -6.13 -12.49 11.99
CA ILE A 105 -5.24 -13.39 11.26
C ILE A 105 -3.78 -13.10 11.61
N ILE A 106 -3.38 -11.83 11.64
CA ILE A 106 -2.01 -11.42 11.98
C ILE A 106 -1.65 -11.82 13.41
N VAL A 107 -2.53 -11.57 14.39
CA VAL A 107 -2.29 -11.95 15.79
C VAL A 107 -2.14 -13.46 15.94
N ASN A 108 -2.97 -14.26 15.27
CA ASN A 108 -2.86 -15.73 15.31
C ASN A 108 -1.56 -16.25 14.67
N ILE A 109 -1.13 -15.67 13.53
CA ILE A 109 0.13 -16.04 12.87
C ILE A 109 1.31 -15.73 13.79
N ILE A 110 1.32 -14.54 14.42
CA ILE A 110 2.38 -14.13 15.34
C ILE A 110 2.43 -15.07 16.56
N TYR A 111 1.28 -15.37 17.17
CA TYR A 111 1.23 -16.26 18.34
C TYR A 111 1.75 -17.66 18.00
N LYS A 112 1.34 -18.21 16.85
CA LYS A 112 1.82 -19.52 16.38
C LYS A 112 3.34 -19.50 16.11
N GLN A 113 3.85 -18.43 15.49
CA GLN A 113 5.29 -18.28 15.25
C GLN A 113 6.09 -18.21 16.56
N ILE A 114 5.59 -17.44 17.55
CA ILE A 114 6.22 -17.35 18.88
C ILE A 114 6.22 -18.70 19.57
N CYS A 115 5.11 -19.44 19.58
CA CYS A 115 5.04 -20.78 20.18
C CYS A 115 6.00 -21.77 19.51
N ILE A 116 6.14 -21.72 18.18
CA ILE A 116 7.09 -22.56 17.45
C ILE A 116 8.54 -22.21 17.84
N LEU A 117 8.87 -20.91 17.94
CA LEU A 117 10.20 -20.48 18.36
C LEU A 117 10.51 -20.89 19.80
N LEU A 118 9.55 -20.76 20.71
CA LEU A 118 9.69 -21.22 22.10
C LEU A 118 9.81 -22.74 22.18
N TYR A 119 9.07 -23.48 21.35
CA TYR A 119 9.20 -24.93 21.30
C TYR A 119 10.58 -25.35 20.77
N LEU A 120 11.07 -24.72 19.71
CA LEU A 120 12.40 -25.00 19.15
C LEU A 120 13.53 -24.61 20.10
N SER A 121 13.40 -23.51 20.86
CA SER A 121 14.38 -23.16 21.90
C SER A 121 14.39 -24.20 23.02
N VAL A 122 13.22 -24.73 23.42
CA VAL A 122 13.14 -25.81 24.43
C VAL A 122 13.79 -27.12 23.93
N GLN A 123 13.73 -27.43 22.63
CA GLN A 123 14.39 -28.62 22.07
C GLN A 123 15.93 -28.50 21.99
N GLN A 124 16.48 -27.27 21.99
CA GLN A 124 17.94 -27.07 22.04
C GLN A 124 18.50 -27.34 23.44
N ASP A 125 17.73 -27.09 24.50
CA ASP A 125 18.14 -27.36 25.89
C ASP A 125 18.07 -28.85 26.27
N ASN A 126 17.17 -29.62 25.63
CA ASN A 126 16.99 -31.05 25.90
C ASN A 126 18.05 -31.98 25.27
N ASN A 127 19.03 -31.45 24.53
CA ASN A 127 20.15 -32.22 23.97
C ASN A 127 21.45 -32.12 24.78
N LEU A 128 21.43 -31.50 25.98
CA LEU A 128 22.50 -31.63 26.96
C LEU A 128 22.20 -32.85 27.86
N GLY A 129 22.91 -33.94 27.58
CA GLY A 129 22.68 -35.26 28.16
C GLY A 129 22.62 -35.28 29.69
N PHE A 130 21.51 -35.82 30.20
CA PHE A 130 21.43 -36.42 31.53
C PHE A 130 21.60 -37.93 31.36
N ASP A 131 22.79 -38.42 31.68
CA ASP A 131 23.16 -39.85 31.62
C ASP A 131 22.91 -40.46 33.02
N PRO A 132 21.82 -41.22 33.27
CA PRO A 132 21.38 -41.54 34.64
C PRO A 132 22.13 -42.71 35.30
N LEU A 133 23.16 -43.26 34.66
CA LEU A 133 23.79 -44.53 35.06
C LEU A 133 25.29 -44.44 35.39
N LYS A 134 25.81 -43.25 35.73
CA LYS A 134 27.12 -43.13 36.40
C LYS A 134 26.93 -42.87 37.89
N GLY A 135 26.75 -43.92 38.69
CA GLY A 135 26.66 -43.71 40.14
C GLY A 135 26.46 -44.92 41.06
N LEU A 136 26.34 -46.15 40.56
CA LEU A 136 26.14 -47.32 41.42
C LEU A 136 26.91 -48.54 40.91
N GLU A 137 28.22 -48.58 41.15
CA GLU A 137 29.00 -49.82 41.13
C GLU A 137 28.99 -50.43 42.54
N PRO A 138 28.46 -51.65 42.75
CA PRO A 138 28.42 -52.28 44.06
C PRO A 138 29.81 -52.82 44.47
N THR A 139 30.30 -52.35 45.62
CA THR A 139 31.51 -52.82 46.28
C THR A 139 31.44 -54.32 46.57
N ARG A 140 32.37 -55.08 45.97
CA ARG A 140 32.58 -56.51 46.16
C ARG A 140 33.17 -56.80 47.55
N ILE A 141 32.35 -57.23 48.51
CA ILE A 141 32.82 -57.79 49.79
C ILE A 141 33.06 -59.29 49.60
N THR A 142 34.33 -59.68 49.48
CA THR A 142 34.73 -61.09 49.57
C THR A 142 34.85 -61.48 51.05
N ARG A 143 34.04 -62.44 51.52
CA ARG A 143 34.36 -63.21 52.74
C ARG A 143 35.09 -64.49 52.30
N LYS A 144 36.34 -64.63 52.73
CA LYS A 144 37.07 -65.91 52.74
C LYS A 144 36.55 -66.76 53.91
N LEU A 145 36.36 -68.05 53.64
CA LEU A 145 36.39 -69.13 54.63
C LEU A 145 37.80 -69.27 55.20
#